data_AF-D8LYN9-F1
#
_entry.id   AF-D8LYN9-F1
#
_cell.length_a   1.000
_cell.length_b   1.000
_cell.length_c   1.000
_cell.angle_alpha   90.00
_cell.angle_beta   90.00
_cell.angle_gamma   90.00
#
_symmetry.space_group_name_H-M   'P 1'
#
loop_
_entity.id
_entity.type
_entity.pdbx_description
1 polymer ?
#
loop_
_entity_poly.entity_id
_entity_poly.type
_entity_poly.pdbx_seq_one_letter_code
_entity_poly.pdbx_strand_id
1 'polypeptide(L)'
;MSKINLDEDWDPAKYDAEMESLFNDDYYGEDEENPDVKPDLHLEEILDEDELPEEVKKEMEVEEKEEEEDSEDEDHEKGSDEELLDEEKENENENEKRTEEEDEELKKHREEAEKLVDELYNLDYEDMIGDTPVRFHYTKVRPLSYGLSTDEILQADDSELRKFVSIKKLAPYRDHEWRITKNKVGKERSRKRRRTERRRRSSERRRRRKQSEE
;
A
#
# COMPACT_ATOMS: atom_id res chain seq x y z
N MET A 1 4.47 -38.95 20.61
CA MET A 1 3.28 -39.75 20.94
C MET A 1 2.14 -39.24 20.09
N SER A 2 1.86 -39.87 18.95
CA SER A 2 0.68 -39.58 18.13
C SER A 2 -0.51 -40.31 18.75
N LYS A 3 -1.34 -39.58 19.52
CA LYS A 3 -2.55 -40.12 20.16
C LYS A 3 -3.79 -40.11 19.25
N ILE A 4 -3.67 -39.53 18.07
CA ILE A 4 -4.77 -39.39 17.10
C ILE A 4 -4.50 -40.34 15.94
N ASN A 5 -5.38 -41.33 15.75
CA ASN A 5 -5.29 -42.27 14.64
C ASN A 5 -5.94 -41.66 13.41
N LEU A 6 -5.13 -41.13 12.48
CA LEU A 6 -5.59 -40.50 11.24
C LEU A 6 -5.97 -41.49 10.12
N ASP A 7 -5.79 -42.79 10.33
CA ASP A 7 -6.00 -43.85 9.33
C ASP A 7 -7.38 -44.56 9.48
N GLU A 8 -8.19 -44.20 10.47
CA GLU A 8 -9.57 -44.73 10.63
C GLU A 8 -10.61 -43.82 9.98
N ASP A 9 -11.77 -44.38 9.60
CA ASP A 9 -12.91 -43.61 9.09
C ASP A 9 -13.38 -42.61 10.17
N TRP A 10 -13.49 -41.34 9.77
CA TRP A 10 -13.87 -40.23 10.63
C TRP A 10 -15.22 -40.45 11.33
N ASP A 11 -15.19 -40.58 12.65
CA ASP A 11 -16.36 -40.70 13.52
C ASP A 11 -16.47 -39.47 14.44
N PRO A 12 -17.46 -38.59 14.25
CA PRO A 12 -17.60 -37.36 15.03
C PRO A 12 -17.64 -37.60 16.54
N ALA A 13 -18.29 -38.67 17.00
CA ALA A 13 -18.44 -38.95 18.42
C ALA A 13 -17.11 -39.39 19.07
N LYS A 14 -16.25 -40.09 18.33
CA LYS A 14 -14.91 -40.46 18.81
C LYS A 14 -13.97 -39.27 18.80
N TYR A 15 -14.01 -38.46 17.75
CA TYR A 15 -13.18 -37.27 17.63
C TYR A 15 -13.47 -36.26 18.75
N ASP A 16 -14.76 -35.99 19.02
CA ASP A 16 -15.17 -35.09 20.09
C ASP A 16 -14.69 -35.59 21.46
N ALA A 17 -14.82 -36.90 21.73
CA ALA A 17 -14.33 -37.50 22.98
C ALA A 17 -12.80 -37.44 23.12
N GLU A 18 -12.06 -37.59 22.02
CA GLU A 18 -10.60 -37.45 22.03
C GLU A 18 -10.17 -36.00 22.25
N MET A 19 -10.83 -35.04 21.61
CA MET A 19 -10.58 -33.61 21.79
C MET A 19 -10.88 -33.16 23.22
N GLU A 20 -12.02 -33.58 23.78
CA GLU A 20 -12.39 -33.29 25.17
C GLU A 20 -11.38 -33.87 26.17
N SER A 21 -10.75 -35.01 25.85
CA SER A 21 -9.70 -35.60 26.69
C SER A 21 -8.37 -34.85 26.66
N LEU A 22 -8.07 -34.17 25.55
CA LEU A 22 -6.82 -33.42 25.35
C LEU A 22 -6.95 -31.97 25.83
N PHE A 23 -8.14 -31.39 25.69
CA PHE A 23 -8.48 -30.01 26.02
C PHE A 23 -9.48 -29.99 27.17
N ASN A 24 -9.10 -30.59 28.30
CA ASN A 24 -9.92 -30.67 29.51
C ASN A 24 -9.74 -29.42 30.39
N ASP A 25 -10.45 -29.37 31.52
CA ASP A 25 -10.34 -28.28 32.51
C ASP A 25 -8.92 -28.07 33.05
N ASP A 26 -8.01 -29.05 32.92
CA ASP A 26 -6.60 -28.91 33.28
C ASP A 26 -5.84 -28.05 32.25
N TYR A 27 -6.17 -28.17 30.95
CA TYR A 27 -5.63 -27.34 29.87
C TYR A 27 -6.14 -25.90 29.93
N TYR A 28 -7.42 -25.72 30.24
CA TYR A 28 -8.03 -24.38 30.35
C TYR A 28 -7.90 -23.76 31.76
N GLY A 29 -7.58 -24.55 32.77
CA GLY A 29 -7.51 -24.11 34.17
C GLY A 29 -6.17 -23.52 34.59
N GLU A 30 -5.09 -23.69 33.81
CA GLU A 30 -3.78 -23.10 34.11
C GLU A 30 -3.75 -21.55 33.94
N ASP A 31 -4.69 -20.97 33.19
CA ASP A 31 -4.75 -19.51 32.92
C ASP A 31 -5.74 -18.74 33.82
N GLU A 32 -6.48 -19.41 34.74
CA GLU A 32 -7.41 -18.71 35.65
C GLU A 32 -6.70 -17.96 36.80
N GLU A 33 -5.41 -18.22 37.06
CA GLU A 33 -4.69 -17.59 38.18
C GLU A 33 -4.15 -16.17 37.88
N ASN A 34 -4.18 -15.70 36.63
CA ASN A 34 -3.81 -14.31 36.28
C ASN A 34 -4.51 -13.79 34.99
N PRO A 35 -5.80 -13.41 35.05
CA PRO A 35 -6.54 -12.92 33.88
C PRO A 35 -6.12 -11.53 33.35
N ASP A 36 -5.20 -10.83 34.01
CA ASP A 36 -4.81 -9.44 33.67
C ASP A 36 -3.40 -9.28 33.08
N VAL A 37 -2.62 -10.34 32.91
CA VAL A 37 -1.28 -10.23 32.28
C VAL A 37 -1.42 -10.51 30.79
N LYS A 38 -1.74 -9.47 30.02
CA LYS A 38 -1.42 -9.48 28.59
C LYS A 38 0.09 -9.74 28.49
N PRO A 39 0.56 -10.77 27.75
CA PRO A 39 1.98 -10.86 27.48
C PRO A 39 2.35 -9.58 26.72
N ASP A 40 3.12 -8.71 27.36
CA ASP A 40 3.69 -7.51 26.74
C ASP A 40 4.79 -7.99 25.80
N LEU A 41 4.36 -8.59 24.69
CA LEU A 41 5.21 -8.97 23.57
C LEU A 41 5.58 -7.67 22.86
N HIS A 42 6.54 -6.94 23.43
CA HIS A 42 7.25 -5.92 22.69
C HIS A 42 7.88 -6.61 21.48
N LEU A 43 7.46 -6.19 20.30
CA LEU A 43 7.88 -6.78 19.03
C LEU A 43 9.43 -6.72 18.84
N GLU A 44 10.08 -5.81 19.58
CA GLU A 44 11.54 -5.67 19.70
C GLU A 44 12.23 -6.82 20.45
N GLU A 45 11.56 -7.53 21.35
CA GLU A 45 12.15 -8.66 22.09
C GLU A 45 12.03 -9.99 21.33
N ILE A 46 11.15 -10.06 20.32
CA ILE A 46 10.97 -11.26 19.45
C ILE A 46 11.92 -11.23 18.25
N LEU A 47 12.32 -10.03 17.82
CA LEU A 47 13.35 -9.84 16.80
C LEU A 47 14.69 -9.56 17.49
N ASP A 48 15.37 -10.62 17.93
CA ASP A 48 16.79 -10.52 18.27
C ASP A 48 17.56 -10.12 16.99
N GLU A 49 17.89 -8.83 16.88
CA GLU A 49 18.60 -8.27 15.74
C GLU A 49 19.92 -8.99 15.48
N ASP A 50 20.52 -9.59 16.51
CA ASP A 50 21.74 -10.39 16.41
C ASP A 50 21.58 -11.73 15.66
N GLU A 51 20.39 -12.34 15.59
CA GLU A 51 20.15 -13.59 14.86
C GLU A 51 19.78 -13.40 13.37
N LEU A 52 19.56 -12.16 12.92
CA LEU A 52 19.18 -11.89 11.53
C LEU A 52 20.36 -12.13 10.56
N PRO A 53 20.07 -12.60 9.31
CA PRO A 53 21.08 -12.74 8.27
C PRO A 53 21.78 -11.40 7.98
N GLU A 54 23.10 -11.42 7.73
CA GLU A 54 23.90 -10.21 7.46
C GLU A 54 23.33 -9.33 6.32
N GLU A 55 22.64 -9.93 5.35
CA GLU A 55 22.00 -9.22 4.24
C GLU A 55 20.82 -8.35 4.72
N VAL A 56 20.04 -8.86 5.67
CA VAL A 56 18.87 -8.16 6.22
C VAL A 56 19.31 -7.05 7.18
N LYS A 57 20.35 -7.31 7.98
CA LYS A 57 21.01 -6.30 8.83
C LYS A 57 21.51 -5.12 8.01
N LYS A 58 22.17 -5.41 6.90
CA LYS A 58 22.70 -4.37 6.01
C LYS A 58 21.60 -3.56 5.32
N GLU A 59 20.48 -4.19 4.99
CA GLU A 59 19.31 -3.47 4.46
C GLU A 59 18.64 -2.59 5.52
N MET A 60 18.53 -3.05 6.77
CA MET A 60 18.02 -2.23 7.90
C MET A 60 18.94 -1.05 8.22
N GLU A 61 20.25 -1.24 8.27
CA GLU A 61 21.22 -0.17 8.54
C GLU A 61 21.22 0.92 7.44
N VAL A 62 20.91 0.54 6.19
CA VAL A 62 20.75 1.50 5.08
C VAL A 62 19.40 2.23 5.18
N GLU A 63 18.34 1.54 5.61
CA GLU A 63 17.00 2.11 5.79
C GLU A 63 16.98 3.10 6.97
N GLU A 64 17.64 2.80 8.11
CA GLU A 64 17.79 3.73 9.24
C GLU A 64 18.58 4.98 8.87
N LYS A 65 19.67 4.85 8.11
CA LYS A 65 20.46 6.00 7.65
C LYS A 65 19.68 6.90 6.68
N GLU A 66 18.79 6.33 5.87
CA GLU A 66 17.89 7.10 5.02
C GLU A 66 16.75 7.77 5.81
N GLU A 67 16.33 7.21 6.95
CA GLU A 67 15.35 7.83 7.86
C GLU A 67 15.96 8.93 8.73
N GLU A 68 17.20 8.80 9.21
CA GLU A 68 17.89 9.87 9.95
C GLU A 68 18.16 11.10 9.06
N GLU A 69 18.58 10.91 7.80
CA GLU A 69 18.74 12.02 6.82
C GLU A 69 17.41 12.77 6.52
N ASP A 70 16.25 12.12 6.68
CA ASP A 70 14.92 12.72 6.43
C ASP A 70 14.41 13.50 7.67
N SER A 71 15.00 13.29 8.85
CA SER A 71 14.59 13.91 10.12
C SER A 71 15.31 15.22 10.46
N GLU A 72 16.45 15.51 9.83
CA GLU A 72 17.26 16.71 10.11
C GLU A 72 16.81 17.98 9.36
N ASP A 73 15.80 17.88 8.47
CA ASP A 73 15.31 18.99 7.63
C ASP A 73 13.90 19.50 8.02
N GLU A 74 13.44 19.27 9.25
CA GLU A 74 12.22 19.89 9.80
C GLU A 74 12.51 21.25 10.47
N ASP A 75 12.70 22.30 9.66
CA ASP A 75 12.46 23.69 10.09
C ASP A 75 11.10 24.16 9.57
N HIS A 76 10.33 24.76 10.48
CA HIS A 76 8.90 25.00 10.37
C HIS A 76 8.64 26.29 9.58
N GLU A 77 7.99 26.22 8.40
CA GLU A 77 7.37 27.42 7.80
C GLU A 77 5.87 27.23 7.54
N LYS A 78 5.12 28.05 8.26
CA LYS A 78 3.67 28.12 8.29
C LYS A 78 3.23 29.09 7.20
N GLY A 79 2.78 28.58 6.06
CA GLY A 79 2.13 29.40 5.04
C GLY A 79 2.17 28.76 3.67
N SER A 80 1.02 28.25 3.21
CA SER A 80 0.57 28.28 1.81
C SER A 80 -0.65 27.35 1.68
N ASP A 81 -1.77 27.74 2.29
CA ASP A 81 -3.10 27.17 1.94
C ASP A 81 -3.65 27.83 0.65
N GLU A 82 -2.87 28.72 0.04
CA GLU A 82 -3.28 29.52 -1.12
C GLU A 82 -2.73 28.95 -2.46
N GLU A 83 -1.68 28.11 -2.46
CA GLU A 83 -1.15 27.46 -3.68
C GLU A 83 -1.84 26.15 -4.07
N LEU A 84 -2.54 25.48 -3.14
CA LEU A 84 -3.31 24.27 -3.49
C LEU A 84 -4.51 24.59 -4.42
N LEU A 85 -4.93 25.87 -4.47
CA LEU A 85 -5.92 26.37 -5.43
C LEU A 85 -5.31 26.73 -6.80
N ASP A 86 -3.98 26.80 -6.92
CA ASP A 86 -3.29 27.13 -8.16
C ASP A 86 -2.82 25.87 -8.93
N GLU A 87 -2.53 24.76 -8.22
CA GLU A 87 -2.28 23.44 -8.84
C GLU A 87 -3.55 22.83 -9.49
N GLU A 88 -4.76 23.22 -9.05
CA GLU A 88 -6.00 22.89 -9.77
C GLU A 88 -6.16 23.71 -11.06
N LYS A 89 -5.66 24.97 -11.10
CA LYS A 89 -5.69 25.83 -12.29
C LYS A 89 -4.62 25.47 -13.32
N GLU A 90 -3.46 24.97 -12.89
CA GLU A 90 -2.41 24.55 -13.85
C GLU A 90 -2.79 23.27 -14.62
N ASN A 91 -3.60 22.37 -14.03
CA ASN A 91 -4.17 21.21 -14.74
C ASN A 91 -5.34 21.58 -15.67
N GLU A 92 -5.85 22.81 -15.60
CA GLU A 92 -6.90 23.33 -16.48
C GLU A 92 -6.34 23.74 -17.86
N ASN A 93 -5.03 24.04 -17.93
CA ASN A 93 -4.37 24.56 -19.14
C ASN A 93 -3.95 23.48 -20.16
N GLU A 94 -4.00 22.20 -19.83
CA GLU A 94 -3.71 21.09 -20.77
C GLU A 94 -4.99 20.51 -21.41
N ASN A 95 -6.16 21.09 -21.10
CA ASN A 95 -7.47 20.68 -21.61
C ASN A 95 -8.02 21.66 -22.67
N GLU A 96 -7.14 22.23 -23.50
CA GLU A 96 -7.46 23.28 -24.49
C GLU A 96 -8.19 22.74 -25.73
N LYS A 97 -9.18 21.84 -25.55
CA LYS A 97 -10.10 21.39 -26.61
C LYS A 97 -11.29 20.52 -26.17
N ARG A 98 -11.79 20.61 -24.94
CA ARG A 98 -13.13 20.07 -24.66
C ARG A 98 -14.18 21.10 -25.01
N THR A 99 -15.18 20.69 -25.77
CA THR A 99 -16.34 21.52 -26.06
C THR A 99 -17.20 21.63 -24.81
N GLU A 100 -17.91 22.76 -24.63
CA GLU A 100 -18.85 22.94 -23.51
C GLU A 100 -19.90 21.80 -23.46
N GLU A 101 -20.23 21.23 -24.62
CA GLU A 101 -21.11 20.08 -24.77
C GLU A 101 -20.51 18.80 -24.16
N GLU A 102 -19.22 18.51 -24.38
CA GLU A 102 -18.54 17.33 -23.82
C GLU A 102 -18.42 17.41 -22.29
N ASP A 103 -18.20 18.60 -21.73
CA ASP A 103 -18.15 18.78 -20.28
C ASP A 103 -19.53 18.67 -19.62
N GLU A 104 -20.60 19.10 -20.30
CA GLU A 104 -21.97 18.83 -19.86
C GLU A 104 -22.34 17.35 -19.93
N GLU A 105 -21.91 16.64 -20.98
CA GLU A 105 -22.12 15.20 -21.11
C GLU A 105 -21.36 14.44 -20.01
N LEU A 106 -20.13 14.81 -19.69
CA LEU A 106 -19.37 14.21 -18.59
C LEU A 106 -20.04 14.44 -17.22
N LYS A 107 -20.61 15.63 -16.99
CA LYS A 107 -21.38 15.91 -15.77
C LYS A 107 -22.64 15.06 -15.70
N LYS A 108 -23.40 14.94 -16.79
CA LYS A 108 -24.59 14.08 -16.86
C LYS A 108 -24.24 12.62 -16.61
N HIS A 109 -23.18 12.11 -17.24
CA HIS A 109 -22.70 10.75 -17.00
C HIS A 109 -22.27 10.53 -15.56
N ARG A 110 -21.65 11.53 -14.92
CA ARG A 110 -21.28 11.46 -13.51
C ARG A 110 -22.51 11.43 -12.61
N GLU A 111 -23.50 12.28 -12.85
CA GLU A 111 -24.77 12.29 -12.11
C GLU A 111 -25.57 11.00 -12.29
N GLU A 112 -25.58 10.43 -13.50
CA GLU A 112 -26.18 9.12 -13.78
C GLU A 112 -25.46 7.99 -13.04
N ALA A 113 -24.12 8.01 -13.02
CA ALA A 113 -23.32 7.06 -12.26
C ALA A 113 -23.58 7.18 -10.76
N GLU A 114 -23.67 8.39 -10.21
CA GLU A 114 -23.99 8.62 -8.80
C GLU A 114 -25.38 8.09 -8.44
N LYS A 115 -26.39 8.28 -9.30
CA LYS A 115 -27.73 7.71 -9.10
C LYS A 115 -27.73 6.18 -9.09
N LEU A 116 -27.02 5.54 -10.03
CA LEU A 116 -26.92 4.08 -10.07
C LEU A 116 -26.21 3.52 -8.82
N VAL A 117 -25.21 4.24 -8.33
CA VAL A 117 -24.49 3.92 -7.10
C VAL A 117 -25.41 4.09 -5.88
N ASP A 118 -26.19 5.16 -5.82
CA ASP A 118 -27.17 5.37 -4.75
C ASP A 118 -28.28 4.31 -4.77
N GLU A 119 -28.77 3.93 -5.95
CA GLU A 119 -29.74 2.83 -6.10
C GLU A 119 -29.17 1.49 -5.63
N LEU A 120 -27.90 1.20 -5.94
CA LEU A 120 -27.20 0.01 -5.43
C LEU A 120 -27.09 0.02 -3.90
N TYR A 121 -26.74 1.17 -3.31
CA TYR A 121 -26.59 1.31 -1.85
C TYR A 121 -27.93 1.39 -1.09
N ASN A 122 -29.02 1.73 -1.77
CA ASN A 122 -30.37 1.74 -1.23
C ASN A 122 -31.01 0.34 -1.16
N LEU A 123 -30.37 -0.71 -1.71
CA LEU A 123 -30.76 -2.08 -1.40
C LEU A 123 -30.45 -2.38 0.07
N ASP A 124 -31.46 -2.90 0.78
CA ASP A 124 -31.39 -3.09 2.23
C ASP A 124 -30.35 -4.13 2.67
N TYR A 125 -29.87 -4.98 1.75
CA TYR A 125 -28.82 -5.98 1.98
C TYR A 125 -28.17 -6.44 0.67
N GLU A 126 -26.85 -6.66 0.70
CA GLU A 126 -26.10 -7.25 -0.41
C GLU A 126 -26.01 -8.78 -0.28
N ASP A 127 -25.99 -9.28 0.95
CA ASP A 127 -25.91 -10.71 1.25
C ASP A 127 -26.72 -11.07 2.51
N MET A 128 -27.09 -12.34 2.64
CA MET A 128 -27.73 -12.91 3.83
C MET A 128 -26.84 -14.01 4.38
N ILE A 129 -26.18 -13.73 5.52
CA ILE A 129 -25.43 -14.75 6.26
C ILE A 129 -26.40 -15.40 7.24
N GLY A 130 -26.97 -16.54 6.85
CA GLY A 130 -28.06 -17.18 7.59
C GLY A 130 -29.33 -16.33 7.51
N ASP A 131 -29.83 -15.87 8.66
CA ASP A 131 -31.01 -14.99 8.79
C ASP A 131 -30.66 -13.50 8.98
N THR A 132 -29.36 -13.13 8.95
CA THR A 132 -28.93 -11.74 9.16
C THR A 132 -28.64 -11.06 7.82
N PRO A 133 -29.37 -9.99 7.45
CA PRO A 133 -29.00 -9.17 6.30
C PRO A 133 -27.67 -8.44 6.58
N VAL A 134 -26.68 -8.64 5.71
CA VAL A 134 -25.35 -8.02 5.83
C VAL A 134 -25.18 -6.99 4.72
N ARG A 135 -24.62 -5.83 5.08
CA ARG A 135 -24.20 -4.77 4.15
C ARG A 135 -22.79 -4.31 4.49
N PHE A 136 -21.88 -4.38 3.51
CA PHE A 136 -20.54 -3.83 3.66
C PHE A 136 -20.61 -2.30 3.60
N HIS A 137 -20.10 -1.63 4.64
CA HIS A 137 -20.04 -0.17 4.66
C HIS A 137 -18.71 0.27 4.05
N TYR A 138 -18.75 0.84 2.85
CA TYR A 138 -17.57 1.43 2.24
C TYR A 138 -17.22 2.76 2.91
N THR A 139 -15.96 2.92 3.28
CA THR A 139 -15.42 4.19 3.75
C THR A 139 -14.73 4.89 2.59
N LYS A 140 -15.01 6.19 2.40
CA LYS A 140 -14.29 7.00 1.42
C LYS A 140 -12.87 7.22 1.93
N VAL A 141 -11.90 6.65 1.23
CA VAL A 141 -10.47 6.83 1.52
C VAL A 141 -9.91 8.03 0.78
N ARG A 142 -8.83 8.60 1.31
CA ARG A 142 -8.13 9.72 0.68
C ARG A 142 -7.42 9.24 -0.59
N PRO A 143 -7.51 9.98 -1.72
CA PRO A 143 -6.80 9.59 -2.93
C PRO A 143 -5.29 9.63 -2.69
N LEU A 144 -4.58 8.60 -3.18
CA LEU A 144 -3.16 8.41 -2.93
C LEU A 144 -2.44 8.04 -4.23
N SER A 145 -1.67 8.97 -4.77
CA SER A 145 -0.96 8.83 -6.05
C SER A 145 0.56 8.76 -5.91
N TYR A 146 1.09 8.95 -4.70
CA TYR A 146 2.54 8.95 -4.38
C TYR A 146 3.39 9.84 -5.32
N GLY A 147 2.79 10.83 -5.98
CA GLY A 147 3.48 11.69 -6.95
C GLY A 147 3.82 11.05 -8.30
N LEU A 148 3.23 9.88 -8.62
CA LEU A 148 3.36 9.23 -9.92
C LEU A 148 2.07 9.38 -10.74
N SER A 149 2.20 9.62 -12.05
CA SER A 149 1.04 9.52 -12.96
C SER A 149 0.76 8.06 -13.34
N THR A 150 -0.45 7.79 -13.81
CA THR A 150 -0.86 6.44 -14.28
C THR A 150 0.08 5.91 -15.36
N ASP A 151 0.45 6.76 -16.31
CA ASP A 151 1.35 6.41 -17.41
C ASP A 151 2.77 6.13 -16.91
N GLU A 152 3.23 6.90 -15.90
CA GLU A 152 4.54 6.68 -15.28
C GLU A 152 4.60 5.33 -14.55
N ILE A 153 3.50 4.91 -13.91
CA ILE A 153 3.39 3.62 -13.22
C ILE A 153 3.43 2.47 -14.22
N LEU A 154 2.63 2.55 -15.29
CA LEU A 154 2.54 1.49 -16.30
C LEU A 154 3.83 1.28 -17.10
N GLN A 155 4.65 2.32 -17.27
CA GLN A 155 5.91 2.25 -18.01
C GLN A 155 7.13 1.92 -17.13
N ALA A 156 6.99 1.93 -15.80
CA ALA A 156 8.10 1.72 -14.88
C ALA A 156 8.28 0.24 -14.50
N ASP A 157 9.53 -0.16 -14.27
CA ASP A 157 9.84 -1.45 -13.68
C ASP A 157 9.64 -1.42 -12.15
N ASP A 158 9.40 -2.59 -11.54
CA ASP A 158 9.27 -2.74 -10.07
C ASP A 158 10.45 -2.11 -9.30
N SER A 159 11.66 -2.21 -9.84
CA SER A 159 12.87 -1.64 -9.24
C SER A 159 12.94 -0.11 -9.36
N GLU A 160 12.19 0.50 -10.27
CA GLU A 160 12.00 1.95 -10.31
C GLU A 160 10.89 2.36 -9.34
N LEU A 161 9.78 1.61 -9.28
CA LEU A 161 8.68 1.87 -8.36
C LEU A 161 9.10 1.78 -6.88
N ARG A 162 9.91 0.79 -6.53
CA ARG A 162 10.45 0.61 -5.17
C ARG A 162 11.27 1.80 -4.65
N LYS A 163 11.84 2.63 -5.53
CA LYS A 163 12.57 3.85 -5.13
C LYS A 163 11.65 5.00 -4.71
N PHE A 164 10.42 4.98 -5.23
CA PHE A 164 9.39 5.92 -4.81
C PHE A 164 8.78 5.44 -3.51
N VAL A 165 8.26 4.21 -3.47
CA VAL A 165 7.58 3.64 -2.29
C VAL A 165 8.13 2.24 -2.02
N SER A 166 8.60 1.99 -0.79
CA SER A 166 8.98 0.63 -0.40
C SER A 166 7.74 -0.22 -0.11
N ILE A 167 7.84 -1.53 -0.36
CA ILE A 167 6.71 -2.47 -0.19
C ILE A 167 6.22 -2.48 1.27
N LYS A 168 7.13 -2.32 2.23
CA LYS A 168 6.82 -2.25 3.67
C LYS A 168 5.90 -1.06 4.01
N LYS A 169 5.98 0.04 3.27
CA LYS A 169 5.14 1.23 3.49
C LYS A 169 3.75 1.08 2.85
N LEU A 170 3.56 0.11 1.93
CA LEU A 170 2.27 -0.24 1.32
C LEU A 170 1.49 -1.30 2.11
N ALA A 171 2.09 -1.87 3.15
CA ALA A 171 1.46 -2.93 3.94
C ALA A 171 0.18 -2.43 4.65
N PRO A 172 -0.88 -3.26 4.70
CA PRO A 172 -2.08 -2.97 5.50
C PRO A 172 -1.75 -2.74 6.98
N TYR A 173 -2.58 -1.96 7.67
CA TYR A 173 -2.54 -1.69 9.12
C TYR A 173 -1.33 -0.90 9.65
N ARG A 174 -0.68 -0.08 8.82
CA ARG A 174 0.23 0.95 9.33
C ARG A 174 -0.58 2.15 9.80
N ASP A 175 -0.33 2.58 11.04
CA ASP A 175 -1.05 3.70 11.67
C ASP A 175 -0.78 5.05 11.00
N HIS A 176 0.25 5.16 10.15
CA HIS A 176 0.59 6.39 9.46
C HIS A 176 0.48 6.25 7.94
N GLU A 177 -0.39 7.06 7.32
CA GLU A 177 -0.47 7.23 5.87
C GLU A 177 0.81 7.89 5.35
N TRP A 178 1.80 7.07 4.98
CA TRP A 178 3.07 7.55 4.47
C TRP A 178 2.88 8.24 3.11
N ARG A 179 3.46 9.45 2.97
CA ARG A 179 3.40 10.28 1.77
C ARG A 179 4.80 10.60 1.28
N ILE A 180 4.98 10.65 -0.03
CA ILE A 180 6.24 11.11 -0.61
C ILE A 180 6.28 12.64 -0.55
N THR A 181 7.39 13.21 -0.07
CA THR A 181 7.66 14.65 -0.14
C THR A 181 7.78 15.12 -1.60
N LYS A 182 7.25 16.31 -1.93
CA LYS A 182 7.35 16.89 -3.28
C LYS A 182 8.81 16.94 -3.77
N ASN A 183 9.76 17.18 -2.86
CA ASN A 183 11.19 17.21 -3.12
C ASN A 183 11.73 15.85 -3.61
N LYS A 184 11.36 14.75 -2.95
CA LYS A 184 11.78 13.39 -3.33
C LYS A 184 11.26 13.01 -4.71
N VAL A 185 9.98 13.31 -5.00
CA VAL A 185 9.37 13.11 -6.32
C VAL A 185 10.12 13.91 -7.40
N GLY A 186 10.38 15.20 -7.14
CA GLY A 186 11.13 16.07 -8.07
C GLY A 186 12.55 15.58 -8.34
N LYS A 187 13.25 15.12 -7.30
CA LYS A 187 14.61 14.55 -7.38
C LYS A 187 14.62 13.29 -8.25
N GLU A 188 13.69 12.37 -8.05
CA GLU A 188 13.58 11.16 -8.87
C GLU A 188 13.18 11.45 -10.32
N ARG A 189 12.22 12.35 -10.56
CA ARG A 189 11.87 12.79 -11.93
C ARG A 189 13.07 13.39 -12.66
N SER A 190 13.86 14.23 -11.97
CA SER A 190 15.09 14.81 -12.52
C SER A 190 16.15 13.74 -12.84
N ARG A 191 16.33 12.75 -11.94
CA ARG A 191 17.23 11.61 -12.17
C ARG A 191 16.79 10.76 -13.36
N LYS A 192 15.49 10.44 -13.48
CA LYS A 192 14.92 9.67 -14.59
C LYS A 192 15.14 10.41 -15.91
N ARG A 193 14.81 11.70 -15.99
CA ARG A 193 15.07 12.57 -17.16
C ARG A 193 16.54 12.60 -17.56
N ARG A 194 17.46 12.75 -16.61
CA ARG A 194 18.91 12.72 -16.89
C ARG A 194 19.36 11.36 -17.42
N ARG A 195 18.80 10.26 -16.90
CA ARG A 195 19.14 8.89 -17.32
C ARG A 195 18.64 8.60 -18.73
N THR A 196 17.40 8.98 -19.06
CA THR A 196 16.83 8.82 -20.41
C THR A 196 17.59 9.65 -21.44
N GLU A 197 17.93 10.90 -21.12
CA GLU A 197 18.71 11.78 -22.00
C GLU A 197 20.12 11.22 -22.27
N ARG A 198 20.81 10.71 -21.24
CA ARG A 198 22.11 10.05 -21.40
C ARG A 198 22.02 8.81 -22.29
N ARG A 199 20.98 7.97 -22.10
CA ARG A 199 20.73 6.80 -22.94
C ARG A 199 20.49 7.21 -24.39
N ARG A 200 19.68 8.25 -24.62
CA ARG A 200 19.39 8.79 -25.95
C ARG A 200 20.67 9.29 -26.65
N ARG A 201 21.46 10.15 -25.99
CA ARG A 201 22.74 10.65 -26.55
C ARG A 201 23.73 9.53 -26.86
N SER A 202 23.81 8.51 -26.01
CA SER A 202 24.66 7.34 -26.25
C SER A 202 24.20 6.55 -27.48
N SER A 203 22.89 6.35 -27.63
CA SER A 203 22.30 5.67 -28.79
C SER A 203 22.54 6.44 -30.10
N GLU A 204 22.40 7.77 -30.09
CA GLU A 204 22.68 8.63 -31.24
C GLU A 204 24.16 8.61 -31.63
N ARG A 205 25.08 8.65 -30.65
CA ARG A 205 26.52 8.52 -30.90
C ARG A 205 26.87 7.17 -31.55
N ARG A 206 26.24 6.07 -31.08
CA ARG A 206 26.44 4.74 -31.68
C ARG A 206 25.91 4.68 -33.12
N ARG A 207 24.76 5.28 -33.40
CA ARG A 207 24.20 5.36 -34.77
C ARG A 207 25.13 6.14 -35.72
N ARG A 208 25.64 7.30 -35.27
CA ARG A 208 26.58 8.11 -36.08
C ARG A 208 27.88 7.38 -36.41
N ARG A 209 28.44 6.59 -35.48
CA ARG A 209 29.65 5.78 -35.72
C ARG A 209 29.42 4.69 -36.77
N LYS A 210 28.27 4.01 -36.73
CA LYS A 210 27.92 2.99 -37.73
C LYS A 210 27.77 3.56 -39.14
N GLN A 211 27.19 4.76 -39.26
CA GLN A 211 27.05 5.46 -40.54
C GLN A 211 28.36 6.00 -41.11
N SER A 212 29.42 6.12 -40.31
CA SER A 212 30.75 6.53 -40.78
C SER A 212 31.66 5.35 -41.18
N GLU A 213 31.24 4.12 -40.89
CA GLU A 213 31.96 2.88 -41.22
C GLU A 213 31.41 2.18 -42.48
N GLU A 214 30.29 2.66 -43.03
CA GLU A 214 29.62 2.19 -44.25
C GLU A 214 29.81 3.20 -45.39
#